data_AF-A0AAD1HQN1-F1
#
_entry.id   AF-A0AAD1HQN1-F1
#
_cell.length_a   1.000
_cell.length_b   1.000
_cell.length_c   1.000
_cell.angle_alpha   90.00
_cell.angle_beta   90.00
_cell.angle_gamma   90.00
#
_symmetry.space_group_name_H-M   'P 1'
#
loop_
_entity.id
_entity.type
_entity.pdbx_description
1 polymer ?
#
loop_
_entity_poly.entity_id
_entity_poly.type
_entity_poly.pdbx_seq_one_letter_code
_entity_poly.pdbx_strand_id
1 'polypeptide(L)'
;MSDWFQRMTGFTEDGYDSTQRRLTIDGDELVSTVNGKRFSIGELTVPTLADLRNRVTVARGERSSVSALVGDARKLHADPRFVGALFQVASQFNLLEMVSENVTPEQGVTRYASDPTQGPACAIAAGAATIYRNYFVPFEDGIGQTADRQVDALAGVGAALSQLTALPMSALWTMRNGYALCSHEGLAAINGALTSASDDVIDALRGQLAIGLHRDVQVTDVQEPGRRLVSQAFCSALPLGYSRLPRQEWELFARLVLEATYEATLLAAVERAAGGGSNIVLLTRVGGGVFGNEGSWIDHAIERALNVVKDAGLDVRIVGYRGVDPGVEDIIDRWNAWFREVRR
;
A
#
# COMPACT_ATOMS: atom_id res chain seq x y z
N MET A 1 -22.54 -12.42 16.89
CA MET A 1 -22.49 -12.09 15.46
C MET A 1 -21.12 -12.55 14.98
N SER A 2 -21.01 -13.42 13.97
CA SER A 2 -19.70 -13.92 13.53
C SER A 2 -18.90 -12.81 12.84
N ASP A 3 -17.62 -12.67 13.20
CA ASP A 3 -16.71 -11.72 12.55
C ASP A 3 -16.42 -12.14 11.09
N TRP A 4 -15.73 -11.27 10.34
CA TRP A 4 -15.46 -11.52 8.92
C TRP A 4 -14.62 -12.79 8.68
N PHE A 5 -13.68 -13.07 9.58
CA PHE A 5 -12.80 -14.23 9.50
C PHE A 5 -13.60 -15.51 9.66
N GLN A 6 -14.39 -15.62 10.74
CA GLN A 6 -15.21 -16.81 11.01
C GLN A 6 -16.24 -17.07 9.91
N ARG A 7 -16.82 -16.03 9.29
CA ARG A 7 -17.74 -16.23 8.14
C ARG A 7 -17.05 -16.90 6.94
N MET A 8 -15.78 -16.57 6.71
CA MET A 8 -14.99 -17.15 5.65
C MET A 8 -14.48 -18.54 6.00
N THR A 9 -13.84 -18.68 7.15
CA THR A 9 -13.08 -19.89 7.51
C THR A 9 -13.92 -20.92 8.26
N GLY A 10 -15.04 -20.54 8.86
CA GLY A 10 -15.90 -21.44 9.64
C GLY A 10 -15.42 -21.68 11.08
N PHE A 11 -14.35 -21.01 11.52
CA PHE A 11 -13.84 -21.09 12.89
C PHE A 11 -13.39 -19.71 13.38
N THR A 12 -13.35 -19.51 14.69
CA THR A 12 -12.82 -18.28 15.29
C THR A 12 -11.30 -18.34 15.31
N GLU A 13 -10.63 -17.26 14.92
CA GLU A 13 -9.18 -17.13 15.00
C GLU A 13 -8.73 -17.28 16.47
N ASP A 14 -7.99 -18.34 16.80
CA ASP A 14 -7.70 -18.76 18.19
C ASP A 14 -6.22 -19.10 18.42
N GLY A 15 -5.33 -18.28 17.84
CA GLY A 15 -3.87 -18.38 17.99
C GLY A 15 -3.17 -18.77 16.69
N TYR A 16 -1.89 -18.42 16.57
CA TYR A 16 -1.19 -18.43 15.28
C TYR A 16 -1.10 -19.83 14.66
N ASP A 17 -0.47 -20.80 15.34
CA ASP A 17 -0.31 -22.18 14.85
C ASP A 17 -1.64 -22.92 14.68
N SER A 18 -2.60 -22.67 15.58
CA SER A 18 -3.94 -23.24 15.48
C SER A 18 -4.67 -22.75 14.23
N THR A 19 -4.55 -21.46 13.94
CA THR A 19 -5.13 -20.83 12.74
C THR A 19 -4.45 -21.33 11.48
N GLN A 20 -3.12 -21.32 11.42
CA GLN A 20 -2.37 -21.79 10.26
C GLN A 20 -2.64 -23.28 9.96
N ARG A 21 -2.79 -24.16 10.96
CA ARG A 21 -3.10 -25.59 10.75
C ARG A 21 -4.50 -25.88 10.21
N ARG A 22 -5.45 -24.96 10.36
CA ARG A 22 -6.84 -25.10 9.87
C ARG A 22 -7.06 -24.49 8.49
N LEU A 23 -5.98 -23.99 7.89
CA LEU A 23 -5.96 -23.35 6.59
C LEU A 23 -4.86 -24.00 5.76
N THR A 24 -5.08 -24.10 4.45
CA THR A 24 -4.08 -24.63 3.52
C THR A 24 -4.08 -23.80 2.25
N ILE A 25 -2.91 -23.67 1.62
CA ILE A 25 -2.79 -23.08 0.29
C ILE A 25 -2.78 -24.21 -0.73
N ASP A 26 -3.69 -24.12 -1.69
CA ASP A 26 -3.81 -25.06 -2.80
C ASP A 26 -3.84 -24.26 -4.12
N GLY A 27 -2.69 -24.24 -4.81
CA GLY A 27 -2.48 -23.34 -5.95
C GLY A 27 -2.56 -21.87 -5.53
N ASP A 28 -3.49 -21.14 -6.15
CA ASP A 28 -3.78 -19.73 -5.87
C ASP A 28 -4.98 -19.55 -4.92
N GLU A 29 -5.32 -20.57 -4.13
CA GLU A 29 -6.47 -20.53 -3.22
C GLU A 29 -6.10 -20.77 -1.75
N LEU A 30 -6.74 -19.99 -0.88
CA LEU A 30 -6.86 -20.28 0.54
C LEU A 30 -8.04 -21.22 0.75
N VAL A 31 -7.78 -22.37 1.40
CA VAL A 31 -8.77 -23.40 1.68
C VAL A 31 -8.91 -23.54 3.20
N SER A 32 -10.14 -23.43 3.71
CA SER A 32 -10.42 -23.81 5.09
C SER A 32 -10.67 -25.32 5.21
N THR A 33 -9.91 -25.98 6.08
CA THR A 33 -10.10 -27.41 6.36
C THR A 33 -11.32 -27.69 7.24
N VAL A 34 -11.92 -26.64 7.83
CA VAL A 34 -13.07 -26.75 8.74
C VAL A 34 -14.40 -26.73 7.98
N ASN A 35 -14.54 -25.86 6.99
CA ASN A 35 -15.80 -25.70 6.24
C ASN A 35 -15.68 -25.97 4.73
N GLY A 36 -14.47 -26.29 4.24
CA GLY A 36 -14.21 -26.58 2.82
C GLY A 36 -14.31 -25.39 1.88
N LYS A 37 -14.56 -24.17 2.36
CA LYS A 37 -14.63 -22.97 1.51
C LYS A 37 -13.25 -22.64 0.95
N ARG A 38 -13.25 -22.13 -0.28
CA ARG A 38 -12.06 -21.81 -1.07
C ARG A 38 -12.17 -20.39 -1.58
N PHE A 39 -11.07 -19.64 -1.52
CA PHE A 39 -11.01 -18.25 -1.96
C PHE A 39 -9.70 -17.99 -2.69
N SER A 40 -9.75 -17.34 -3.87
CA SER A 40 -8.53 -16.91 -4.58
C SER A 40 -7.74 -15.93 -3.70
N ILE A 41 -6.48 -16.27 -3.47
CA ILE A 41 -5.51 -15.35 -2.84
C ILE A 41 -4.88 -14.44 -3.86
N GLY A 42 -4.73 -14.86 -5.12
CA GLY A 42 -4.03 -14.08 -6.15
C GLY A 42 -2.51 -14.21 -6.02
N GLU A 43 -1.77 -13.26 -6.59
CA GLU A 43 -0.30 -13.26 -6.60
C GLU A 43 0.26 -12.06 -5.83
N LEU A 44 1.05 -12.32 -4.79
CA LEU A 44 1.76 -11.29 -4.04
C LEU A 44 3.21 -11.16 -4.54
N THR A 45 3.59 -9.94 -4.90
CA THR A 45 4.99 -9.55 -5.16
C THR A 45 5.34 -8.32 -4.34
N VAL A 46 6.64 -8.04 -4.16
CA VAL A 46 7.14 -6.86 -3.42
C VAL A 46 8.12 -6.07 -4.30
N PRO A 47 7.69 -5.53 -5.45
CA PRO A 47 8.59 -4.84 -6.37
C PRO A 47 9.06 -3.50 -5.80
N THR A 48 10.30 -3.13 -6.11
CA THR A 48 10.80 -1.78 -5.89
C THR A 48 10.25 -0.81 -6.95
N LEU A 49 10.29 0.49 -6.67
CA LEU A 49 9.98 1.51 -7.67
C LEU A 49 10.91 1.37 -8.89
N ALA A 50 12.20 1.08 -8.68
CA ALA A 50 13.14 0.83 -9.77
C ALA A 50 12.74 -0.37 -10.64
N ASP A 51 12.27 -1.47 -10.03
CA ASP A 51 11.74 -2.62 -10.78
C ASP A 51 10.58 -2.21 -11.70
N LEU A 52 9.62 -1.44 -11.16
CA LEU A 52 8.45 -1.00 -11.91
C LEU A 52 8.82 -0.04 -13.05
N ARG A 53 9.75 0.89 -12.80
CA ARG A 53 10.30 1.77 -13.84
C ARG A 53 10.94 0.98 -14.99
N ASN A 54 11.63 -0.12 -14.67
CA ASN A 54 12.29 -0.96 -15.67
C ASN A 54 11.33 -1.86 -16.46
N ARG A 55 10.16 -2.19 -15.91
CA ARG A 55 9.18 -3.10 -16.54
C ARG A 55 8.18 -2.38 -17.46
N VAL A 56 8.03 -1.06 -17.31
CA VAL A 56 6.91 -0.32 -17.90
C VAL A 56 7.37 0.72 -18.90
N THR A 57 6.76 0.70 -20.09
CA THR A 57 6.77 1.86 -20.99
C THR A 57 5.53 2.71 -20.71
N VAL A 58 5.74 3.93 -20.20
CA VAL A 58 4.64 4.74 -19.66
C VAL A 58 3.73 5.33 -20.75
N ALA A 59 4.32 5.80 -21.85
CA ALA A 59 3.56 6.45 -22.91
C ALA A 59 2.69 5.45 -23.67
N ARG A 60 1.37 5.61 -23.55
CA ARG A 60 0.34 4.88 -24.32
C ARG A 60 -0.37 5.77 -25.34
N GLY A 61 0.02 7.05 -25.42
CA GLY A 61 -0.54 8.02 -26.37
C GLY A 61 -1.90 8.56 -25.97
N GLU A 62 -2.36 8.29 -24.75
CA GLU A 62 -3.63 8.74 -24.20
C GLU A 62 -3.40 9.40 -22.84
N ARG A 63 -4.00 10.57 -22.62
CA ARG A 63 -3.86 11.28 -21.35
C ARG A 63 -4.66 10.58 -20.25
N SER A 64 -4.05 10.38 -19.09
CA SER A 64 -4.73 9.88 -17.89
C SER A 64 -5.78 10.87 -17.37
N SER A 65 -6.94 10.37 -16.93
CA SER A 65 -8.00 11.14 -16.28
C SER A 65 -7.85 11.11 -14.76
N VAL A 66 -8.21 12.21 -14.10
CA VAL A 66 -8.17 12.32 -12.63
C VAL A 66 -9.51 12.85 -12.15
N SER A 67 -10.13 12.16 -11.21
CA SER A 67 -11.39 12.57 -10.58
C SER A 67 -11.45 12.15 -9.11
N ALA A 68 -12.33 12.78 -8.34
CA ALA A 68 -12.58 12.41 -6.96
C ALA A 68 -13.66 11.31 -6.89
N LEU A 69 -13.56 10.45 -5.88
CA LEU A 69 -14.57 9.45 -5.56
C LEU A 69 -14.81 9.42 -4.05
N VAL A 70 -16.05 9.67 -3.62
CA VAL A 70 -16.42 9.51 -2.22
C VAL A 70 -17.01 8.13 -1.98
N GLY A 71 -16.44 7.37 -1.04
CA GLY A 71 -16.94 6.04 -0.75
C GLY A 71 -16.22 5.34 0.39
N ASP A 72 -16.90 4.32 0.94
CA ASP A 72 -16.31 3.37 1.87
C ASP A 72 -15.41 2.39 1.10
N ALA A 73 -14.14 2.29 1.48
CA ALA A 73 -13.16 1.52 0.74
C ALA A 73 -13.57 0.05 0.57
N ARG A 74 -14.13 -0.58 1.60
CA ARG A 74 -14.60 -1.97 1.56
C ARG A 74 -15.79 -2.13 0.61
N LYS A 75 -16.73 -1.18 0.59
CA LYS A 75 -17.83 -1.17 -0.38
C LYS A 75 -17.35 -0.93 -1.81
N LEU A 76 -16.33 -0.09 -2.02
CA LEU A 76 -15.76 0.17 -3.34
C LEU A 76 -15.10 -1.10 -3.93
N HIS A 77 -14.45 -1.94 -3.12
CA HIS A 77 -13.95 -3.23 -3.58
C HIS A 77 -15.08 -4.15 -4.08
N ALA A 78 -16.24 -4.09 -3.44
CA ALA A 78 -17.42 -4.86 -3.84
C ALA A 78 -18.17 -4.30 -5.05
N ASP A 79 -17.85 -3.09 -5.53
CA ASP A 79 -18.57 -2.43 -6.61
C ASP A 79 -18.20 -3.06 -7.97
N PRO A 80 -19.18 -3.51 -8.79
CA PRO A 80 -18.91 -4.12 -10.09
C PRO A 80 -18.23 -3.18 -11.10
N ARG A 81 -18.23 -1.87 -10.88
CA ARG A 81 -17.51 -0.91 -11.73
C ARG A 81 -15.99 -1.01 -11.58
N PHE A 82 -15.49 -1.58 -10.48
CA PHE A 82 -14.07 -1.65 -10.16
C PHE A 82 -13.49 -3.06 -10.24
N VAL A 83 -14.17 -3.98 -10.95
CA VAL A 83 -13.60 -5.30 -11.26
C VAL A 83 -12.27 -5.13 -12.00
N GLY A 84 -11.23 -5.80 -11.51
CA GLY A 84 -9.87 -5.75 -12.03
C GLY A 84 -9.12 -4.45 -11.75
N ALA A 85 -9.72 -3.45 -11.09
CA ALA A 85 -9.07 -2.19 -10.75
C ALA A 85 -7.94 -2.40 -9.71
N LEU A 86 -7.00 -1.45 -9.67
CA LEU A 86 -5.96 -1.39 -8.65
C LEU A 86 -6.38 -0.45 -7.51
N PHE A 87 -6.38 -0.94 -6.28
CA PHE A 87 -6.65 -0.16 -5.08
C PHE A 87 -5.34 0.15 -4.34
N GLN A 88 -5.03 1.42 -4.11
CA GLN A 88 -3.97 1.81 -3.20
C GLN A 88 -4.44 1.68 -1.76
N VAL A 89 -3.76 0.82 -1.00
CA VAL A 89 -4.07 0.51 0.38
C VAL A 89 -3.03 1.15 1.28
N ALA A 90 -3.46 2.07 2.15
CA ALA A 90 -2.63 2.57 3.23
C ALA A 90 -2.33 1.42 4.21
N SER A 91 -1.07 1.01 4.27
CA SER A 91 -0.60 -0.18 4.99
C SER A 91 0.69 0.13 5.76
N GLN A 92 1.20 -0.86 6.48
CA GLN A 92 2.50 -0.83 7.14
C GLN A 92 3.60 -1.34 6.19
N PHE A 93 4.87 -1.12 6.51
CA PHE A 93 5.98 -1.61 5.68
C PHE A 93 6.05 -3.14 5.60
N ASN A 94 5.38 -3.86 6.49
CA ASN A 94 5.23 -5.32 6.46
C ASN A 94 3.95 -5.80 5.76
N LEU A 95 3.24 -4.91 5.05
CA LEU A 95 2.04 -5.21 4.26
C LEU A 95 0.85 -5.72 5.11
N LEU A 96 0.83 -5.34 6.38
CA LEU A 96 -0.25 -5.61 7.34
C LEU A 96 -0.90 -4.31 7.81
N GLU A 97 -2.03 -4.46 8.50
CA GLU A 97 -2.88 -3.37 8.98
C GLU A 97 -3.12 -3.51 10.50
N MET A 98 -2.03 -3.76 11.24
CA MET A 98 -2.09 -3.90 12.70
C MET A 98 -2.42 -2.56 13.36
N VAL A 99 -3.24 -2.58 14.41
CA VAL A 99 -3.76 -1.34 15.06
C VAL A 99 -2.69 -0.53 15.81
N SER A 100 -1.53 -1.11 16.08
CA SER A 100 -0.40 -0.49 16.78
C SER A 100 0.90 -1.21 16.45
N GLU A 101 2.01 -0.51 16.60
CA GLU A 101 3.38 -1.01 16.56
C GLU A 101 3.66 -2.11 17.59
N ASN A 102 2.85 -2.25 18.63
CA ASN A 102 2.99 -3.31 19.64
C ASN A 102 2.17 -4.55 19.31
N VAL A 103 1.47 -4.55 18.17
CA VAL A 103 0.69 -5.69 17.71
C VAL A 103 1.48 -6.52 16.71
N THR A 104 1.73 -7.79 17.04
CA THR A 104 2.50 -8.70 16.19
C THR A 104 1.59 -9.49 15.23
N PRO A 105 2.14 -10.01 14.11
CA PRO A 105 1.43 -10.93 13.21
C PRO A 105 0.71 -12.10 13.90
N GLU A 106 1.30 -12.62 14.98
CA GLU A 106 0.78 -13.76 15.75
C GLU A 106 -0.53 -13.47 16.47
N GLN A 107 -0.84 -12.19 16.70
CA GLN A 107 -2.08 -11.75 17.32
C GLN A 107 -3.26 -11.69 16.35
N GLY A 108 -3.05 -12.06 15.09
CA GLY A 108 -4.09 -12.35 14.13
C GLY A 108 -4.68 -11.13 13.42
N VAL A 109 -5.50 -11.40 12.41
CA VAL A 109 -6.05 -10.40 11.49
C VAL A 109 -7.52 -10.11 11.73
N THR A 110 -8.25 -10.95 12.48
CA THR A 110 -9.68 -10.73 12.78
C THR A 110 -9.93 -9.35 13.37
N ARG A 111 -8.98 -8.90 14.20
CA ARG A 111 -8.99 -7.59 14.88
C ARG A 111 -8.99 -6.38 13.95
N TYR A 112 -8.70 -6.54 12.66
CA TYR A 112 -8.81 -5.44 11.69
C TYR A 112 -10.22 -4.85 11.68
N ALA A 113 -11.24 -5.64 12.03
CA ALA A 113 -12.63 -5.16 12.12
C ALA A 113 -12.87 -4.11 13.22
N SER A 114 -11.95 -3.98 14.18
CA SER A 114 -12.02 -2.98 15.25
C SER A 114 -11.38 -1.65 14.86
N ASP A 115 -10.71 -1.58 13.72
CA ASP A 115 -10.06 -0.37 13.22
C ASP A 115 -10.89 0.24 12.07
N PRO A 116 -11.46 1.45 12.25
CA PRO A 116 -12.31 2.08 11.26
C PRO A 116 -11.53 2.80 10.13
N THR A 117 -10.21 2.64 10.06
CA THR A 117 -9.39 3.26 9.00
C THR A 117 -9.50 2.52 7.67
N GLN A 118 -9.05 3.16 6.59
CA GLN A 118 -9.22 2.62 5.23
C GLN A 118 -8.36 1.38 4.97
N GLY A 119 -7.16 1.28 5.55
CA GLY A 119 -6.25 0.13 5.39
C GLY A 119 -6.93 -1.19 5.77
N PRO A 120 -7.35 -1.35 7.04
CA PRO A 120 -8.12 -2.50 7.50
C PRO A 120 -9.37 -2.78 6.68
N ALA A 121 -10.10 -1.75 6.24
CA ALA A 121 -11.27 -1.92 5.39
C ALA A 121 -10.92 -2.57 4.03
N CYS A 122 -9.85 -2.10 3.37
CA CYS A 122 -9.33 -2.72 2.14
C CYS A 122 -8.84 -4.15 2.38
N ALA A 123 -8.10 -4.38 3.47
CA ALA A 123 -7.57 -5.70 3.82
C ALA A 123 -8.71 -6.70 4.04
N ILE A 124 -9.75 -6.33 4.79
CA ILE A 124 -10.90 -7.20 5.02
C ILE A 124 -11.69 -7.47 3.74
N ALA A 125 -11.77 -6.49 2.82
CA ALA A 125 -12.46 -6.68 1.54
C ALA A 125 -11.87 -7.83 0.71
N ALA A 126 -10.56 -8.07 0.85
CA ALA A 126 -9.84 -9.20 0.26
C ALA A 126 -9.33 -10.15 1.36
N GLY A 127 -10.24 -10.67 2.19
CA GLY A 127 -9.90 -11.37 3.43
C GLY A 127 -8.98 -12.57 3.25
N ALA A 128 -9.09 -13.31 2.14
CA ALA A 128 -8.26 -14.49 1.89
C ALA A 128 -6.79 -14.10 1.63
N ALA A 129 -6.61 -13.07 0.80
CA ALA A 129 -5.31 -12.45 0.55
C ALA A 129 -4.69 -11.88 1.84
N THR A 130 -5.50 -11.29 2.71
CA THR A 130 -5.05 -10.78 4.02
C THR A 130 -4.59 -11.90 4.96
N ILE A 131 -5.35 -12.99 5.05
CA ILE A 131 -4.94 -14.18 5.80
C ILE A 131 -3.63 -14.74 5.23
N TYR A 132 -3.52 -14.83 3.90
CA TYR A 132 -2.29 -15.28 3.24
C TYR A 132 -1.07 -14.41 3.60
N ARG A 133 -1.18 -13.08 3.51
CA ARG A 133 -0.08 -12.16 3.88
C ARG A 133 0.40 -12.35 5.32
N ASN A 134 -0.49 -12.64 6.25
CA ASN A 134 -0.12 -12.85 7.66
C ASN A 134 0.45 -14.25 7.93
N TYR A 135 -0.21 -15.30 7.41
CA TYR A 135 0.01 -16.68 7.83
C TYR A 135 0.78 -17.55 6.84
N PHE A 136 0.87 -17.18 5.57
CA PHE A 136 1.35 -18.08 4.52
C PHE A 136 2.36 -17.48 3.55
N VAL A 137 2.66 -16.17 3.65
CA VAL A 137 3.70 -15.55 2.81
C VAL A 137 5.03 -16.31 2.98
N PRO A 138 5.69 -16.71 1.88
CA PRO A 138 6.90 -17.52 1.97
C PRO A 138 8.12 -16.69 2.37
N PHE A 139 8.99 -17.30 3.17
CA PHE A 139 10.34 -16.85 3.50
C PHE A 139 11.34 -17.99 3.26
N GLU A 140 12.64 -17.70 3.28
CA GLU A 140 13.68 -18.72 3.08
C GLU A 140 13.62 -19.85 4.12
N ASP A 141 13.23 -19.52 5.36
CA ASP A 141 13.24 -20.40 6.52
C ASP A 141 11.83 -20.82 6.99
N GLY A 142 10.78 -20.53 6.22
CA GLY A 142 9.41 -20.91 6.58
C GLY A 142 8.32 -20.13 5.87
N ILE A 143 7.13 -20.13 6.48
CA ILE A 143 5.95 -19.40 5.98
C ILE A 143 5.36 -18.53 7.07
N GLY A 144 4.68 -17.48 6.64
CA GLY A 144 3.97 -16.55 7.52
C GLY A 144 4.90 -15.56 8.21
N GLN A 145 4.34 -14.37 8.46
CA GLN A 145 5.00 -13.31 9.20
C GLN A 145 4.87 -13.56 10.71
N THR A 146 5.92 -13.28 11.45
CA THR A 146 6.02 -13.37 12.91
C THR A 146 6.62 -12.07 13.47
N ALA A 147 6.73 -11.93 14.79
CA ALA A 147 7.40 -10.79 15.41
C ALA A 147 8.86 -10.64 14.95
N ASP A 148 9.53 -11.76 14.67
CA ASP A 148 10.96 -11.81 14.33
C ASP A 148 11.24 -11.96 12.83
N ARG A 149 10.19 -12.18 12.00
CA ARG A 149 10.32 -12.36 10.55
C ARG A 149 9.16 -11.69 9.83
N GLN A 150 9.45 -10.59 9.13
CA GLN A 150 8.45 -9.81 8.41
C GLN A 150 9.00 -9.36 7.07
N VAL A 151 8.10 -9.16 6.12
CA VAL A 151 8.36 -8.34 4.94
C VAL A 151 8.73 -6.94 5.43
N ASP A 152 9.71 -6.33 4.77
CA ASP A 152 10.07 -4.93 5.03
C ASP A 152 10.23 -4.19 3.70
N ALA A 153 9.17 -3.49 3.31
CA ALA A 153 9.12 -2.71 2.09
C ALA A 153 10.00 -1.44 2.13
N LEU A 154 10.56 -1.08 3.29
CA LEU A 154 11.51 0.02 3.46
C LEU A 154 12.97 -0.45 3.44
N ALA A 155 13.23 -1.77 3.47
CA ALA A 155 14.57 -2.33 3.64
C ALA A 155 15.61 -1.78 2.63
N GLY A 156 15.23 -1.66 1.36
CA GLY A 156 16.10 -1.12 0.30
C GLY A 156 16.49 0.35 0.56
N VAL A 157 15.53 1.18 0.98
CA VAL A 157 15.78 2.57 1.36
C VAL A 157 16.68 2.65 2.59
N GLY A 158 16.46 1.78 3.58
CA GLY A 158 17.31 1.68 4.78
C GLY A 158 18.75 1.32 4.48
N ALA A 159 18.98 0.34 3.59
CA ALA A 159 20.32 0.00 3.15
C ALA A 159 21.01 1.18 2.45
N ALA A 160 20.30 1.88 1.56
CA ALA A 160 20.85 3.01 0.82
C ALA A 160 21.13 4.22 1.73
N LEU A 161 20.23 4.55 2.67
CA LEU A 161 20.45 5.62 3.65
C LEU A 161 21.58 5.27 4.63
N SER A 162 21.70 4.01 5.03
CA SER A 162 22.82 3.54 5.86
C SER A 162 24.17 3.78 5.16
N GLN A 163 24.25 3.50 3.86
CA GLN A 163 25.45 3.78 3.06
C GLN A 163 25.72 5.30 2.96
N LEU A 164 24.69 6.10 2.66
CA LEU A 164 24.84 7.55 2.49
C LEU A 164 25.22 8.28 3.78
N THR A 165 24.70 7.82 4.92
CA THR A 165 24.98 8.42 6.23
C THR A 165 26.23 7.83 6.90
N ALA A 166 26.75 6.71 6.40
CA ALA A 166 27.76 5.89 7.06
C ALA A 166 27.38 5.45 8.49
N LEU A 167 26.08 5.33 8.76
CA LEU A 167 25.51 4.86 10.02
C LEU A 167 24.80 3.53 9.82
N PRO A 168 24.80 2.62 10.80
CA PRO A 168 23.98 1.41 10.73
C PRO A 168 22.48 1.79 10.71
N MET A 169 21.65 0.99 10.03
CA MET A 169 20.20 1.24 9.95
C MET A 169 19.55 1.40 11.34
N SER A 170 20.00 0.65 12.33
CA SER A 170 19.51 0.73 13.73
C SER A 170 19.76 2.08 14.40
N ALA A 171 20.71 2.89 13.88
CA ALA A 171 20.91 4.27 14.33
C ALA A 171 19.98 5.27 13.64
N LEU A 172 19.36 4.88 12.52
CA LEU A 172 18.41 5.72 11.77
C LEU A 172 16.99 5.53 12.30
N TRP A 173 16.55 4.28 12.43
CA TRP A 173 15.26 3.94 13.04
C TRP A 173 15.25 2.52 13.59
N THR A 174 14.25 2.24 14.43
CA THR A 174 13.87 0.89 14.81
C THR A 174 12.62 0.47 14.04
N MET A 175 12.69 -0.61 13.26
CA MET A 175 11.51 -1.21 12.65
C MET A 175 10.79 -2.05 13.71
N ARG A 176 9.49 -1.83 13.90
CA ARG A 176 8.66 -2.62 14.83
C ARG A 176 7.30 -2.89 14.20
N ASN A 177 7.01 -4.15 13.86
CA ASN A 177 5.74 -4.57 13.28
C ASN A 177 5.31 -3.71 12.07
N GLY A 178 6.27 -3.37 11.19
CA GLY A 178 6.04 -2.54 10.00
C GLY A 178 6.00 -1.02 10.24
N TYR A 179 6.33 -0.56 11.46
CA TYR A 179 6.49 0.86 11.79
C TYR A 179 7.97 1.26 11.86
N ALA A 180 8.40 2.20 11.02
CA ALA A 180 9.73 2.79 11.06
C ALA A 180 9.80 3.89 12.13
N LEU A 181 10.19 3.53 13.36
CA LEU A 181 10.26 4.43 14.51
C LEU A 181 11.62 5.14 14.54
N CYS A 182 11.69 6.31 13.92
CA CYS A 182 12.92 7.11 13.83
C CYS A 182 13.27 7.80 15.16
N SER A 183 14.56 7.96 15.42
CA SER A 183 15.10 8.82 16.49
C SER A 183 15.38 10.24 15.97
N HIS A 184 15.58 11.19 16.88
CA HIS A 184 15.98 12.56 16.52
C HIS A 184 17.32 12.55 15.76
N GLU A 185 18.31 11.81 16.28
CA GLU A 185 19.63 11.68 15.67
C GLU A 185 19.56 11.01 14.30
N GLY A 186 18.70 10.00 14.16
CA GLY A 186 18.47 9.31 12.90
C GLY A 186 17.87 10.22 11.83
N LEU A 187 16.83 10.99 12.17
CA LEU A 187 16.25 11.98 11.26
C LEU A 187 17.24 13.10 10.92
N ALA A 188 18.02 13.58 11.88
CA ALA A 188 19.06 14.58 11.63
C ALA A 188 20.11 14.08 10.62
N ALA A 189 20.55 12.82 10.76
CA ALA A 189 21.48 12.21 9.81
C ALA A 189 20.86 12.05 8.42
N ILE A 190 19.62 11.55 8.34
CA ILE A 190 18.88 11.43 7.07
C ILE A 190 18.74 12.80 6.41
N ASN A 191 18.30 13.82 7.14
CA ASN A 191 18.10 15.16 6.61
C ASN A 191 19.42 15.77 6.11
N GLY A 192 20.52 15.58 6.83
CA GLY A 192 21.85 16.01 6.39
C GLY A 192 22.28 15.34 5.08
N ALA A 193 22.05 14.03 4.96
CA ALA A 193 22.33 13.28 3.74
C ALA A 193 21.44 13.73 2.56
N LEU A 194 20.13 13.85 2.77
CA LEU A 194 19.18 14.26 1.72
C LEU A 194 19.41 15.71 1.26
N THR A 195 19.76 16.62 2.18
CA THR A 195 20.05 18.02 1.83
C THR A 195 21.33 18.16 0.99
N SER A 196 22.29 17.26 1.18
CA SER A 196 23.59 17.29 0.50
C SER A 196 23.61 16.48 -0.81
N ALA A 197 22.59 15.63 -1.03
CA ALA A 197 22.49 14.76 -2.18
C ALA A 197 22.07 15.51 -3.45
N SER A 198 22.53 15.04 -4.61
CA SER A 198 22.02 15.50 -5.90
C SER A 198 20.64 14.92 -6.21
N ASP A 199 19.92 15.53 -7.14
CA ASP A 199 18.62 15.04 -7.61
C ASP A 199 18.67 13.58 -8.10
N ASP A 200 19.76 13.18 -8.77
CA ASP A 200 19.96 11.80 -9.24
C ASP A 200 20.08 10.81 -8.07
N VAL A 201 20.75 11.20 -6.97
CA VAL A 201 20.87 10.37 -5.76
C VAL A 201 19.52 10.27 -5.06
N ILE A 202 18.77 11.37 -4.97
CA ILE A 202 17.41 11.36 -4.41
C ILE A 202 16.48 10.48 -5.28
N ASP A 203 16.61 10.53 -6.61
CA ASP A 203 15.82 9.69 -7.51
C ASP A 203 16.17 8.20 -7.39
N ALA A 204 17.46 7.88 -7.26
CA ALA A 204 17.92 6.53 -7.00
C ALA A 204 17.40 6.00 -5.65
N LEU A 205 17.36 6.84 -4.61
CA LEU A 205 16.79 6.50 -3.30
C LEU A 205 15.29 6.21 -3.38
N ARG A 206 14.53 7.04 -4.09
CA ARG A 206 13.10 6.77 -4.36
C ARG A 206 12.93 5.41 -5.04
N GLY A 207 13.82 5.08 -5.98
CA GLY A 207 13.89 3.80 -6.66
C GLY A 207 14.01 2.58 -5.74
N GLN A 208 14.55 2.72 -4.52
CA GLN A 208 14.75 1.62 -3.58
C GLN A 208 13.51 1.28 -2.74
N LEU A 209 12.48 2.13 -2.73
CA LEU A 209 11.26 1.85 -1.98
C LEU A 209 10.50 0.71 -2.66
N ALA A 210 10.06 -0.27 -1.88
CA ALA A 210 9.16 -1.30 -2.37
C ALA A 210 7.71 -1.06 -1.93
N ILE A 211 6.78 -1.68 -2.65
CA ILE A 211 5.36 -1.76 -2.27
C ILE A 211 4.91 -3.22 -2.33
N GLY A 212 3.93 -3.60 -1.53
CA GLY A 212 3.30 -4.92 -1.68
C GLY A 212 2.27 -4.88 -2.80
N LEU A 213 2.47 -5.63 -3.87
CA LEU A 213 1.53 -5.70 -4.98
C LEU A 213 0.85 -7.06 -5.01
N HIS A 214 -0.41 -7.09 -4.57
CA HIS A 214 -1.24 -8.29 -4.52
C HIS A 214 -2.24 -8.27 -5.68
N ARG A 215 -1.95 -9.00 -6.74
CA ARG A 215 -2.74 -9.00 -7.99
C ARG A 215 -3.85 -10.04 -7.92
N ASP A 216 -4.99 -9.69 -8.52
CA ASP A 216 -6.10 -10.61 -8.79
C ASP A 216 -6.63 -11.34 -7.54
N VAL A 217 -6.74 -10.60 -6.43
CA VAL A 217 -7.28 -11.07 -5.15
C VAL A 217 -8.80 -11.13 -5.19
N GLN A 218 -9.39 -12.17 -4.58
CA GLN A 218 -10.84 -12.27 -4.50
C GLN A 218 -11.42 -11.29 -3.47
N VAL A 219 -12.47 -10.58 -3.86
CA VAL A 219 -13.30 -9.80 -2.96
C VAL A 219 -14.23 -10.73 -2.19
N THR A 220 -14.04 -10.83 -0.87
CA THR A 220 -14.65 -11.87 -0.02
C THR A 220 -15.99 -11.48 0.58
N ASP A 221 -16.38 -10.20 0.47
CA ASP A 221 -17.67 -9.70 0.95
C ASP A 221 -18.83 -9.89 -0.03
N VAL A 222 -18.52 -10.29 -1.27
CA VAL A 222 -19.52 -10.49 -2.31
C VAL A 222 -19.88 -11.96 -2.38
N GLN A 223 -21.18 -12.26 -2.27
CA GLN A 223 -21.75 -13.61 -2.43
C GLN A 223 -22.50 -13.69 -3.75
N GLU A 224 -21.78 -13.63 -4.87
CA GLU A 224 -22.34 -13.73 -6.21
C GLU A 224 -21.76 -14.95 -6.96
N PRO A 225 -22.48 -15.50 -7.95
CA PRO A 225 -21.91 -16.51 -8.85
C PRO A 225 -20.74 -15.92 -9.63
N GLY A 226 -19.51 -16.38 -9.34
CA GLY A 226 -18.27 -15.92 -9.97
C GLY A 226 -17.35 -15.17 -9.00
N ARG A 227 -16.04 -15.20 -9.26
CA ARG A 227 -15.05 -14.49 -8.44
C ARG A 227 -14.92 -13.06 -8.93
N ARG A 228 -15.24 -12.10 -8.06
CA ARG A 228 -14.87 -10.70 -8.27
C ARG A 228 -13.42 -10.54 -7.85
N LEU A 229 -12.56 -10.18 -8.81
CA LEU A 229 -11.13 -9.98 -8.58
C LEU A 229 -10.78 -8.50 -8.66
N VAL A 230 -9.89 -8.06 -7.79
CA VAL A 230 -9.27 -6.72 -7.80
C VAL A 230 -7.77 -6.88 -7.54
N SER A 231 -6.99 -5.82 -7.71
CA SER A 231 -5.59 -5.78 -7.27
C SER A 231 -5.42 -4.77 -6.15
N GLN A 232 -4.47 -4.99 -5.25
CA GLN A 232 -4.17 -4.11 -4.13
C GLN A 232 -2.67 -3.76 -4.10
N ALA A 233 -2.36 -2.47 -4.04
CA ALA A 233 -1.02 -1.94 -3.79
C ALA A 233 -0.94 -1.49 -2.33
N PHE A 234 -0.27 -2.28 -1.49
CA PHE A 234 -0.01 -2.01 -0.08
C PHE A 234 1.19 -1.08 0.03
N CYS A 235 0.90 0.17 0.41
CA CYS A 235 1.88 1.22 0.48
C CYS A 235 1.90 1.84 1.88
N SER A 236 3.10 2.07 2.40
CA SER A 236 3.26 2.70 3.70
C SER A 236 3.79 4.12 3.57
N ALA A 237 3.34 4.98 4.48
CA ALA A 237 3.99 6.26 4.76
C ALA A 237 4.77 6.14 6.07
N LEU A 238 5.56 7.14 6.42
CA LEU A 238 6.23 7.16 7.71
C LEU A 238 5.23 7.41 8.86
N PRO A 239 5.37 6.73 10.02
CA PRO A 239 4.39 6.78 11.11
C PRO A 239 4.64 7.96 12.07
N LEU A 240 4.59 9.20 11.58
CA LEU A 240 4.86 10.42 12.38
C LEU A 240 3.96 10.51 13.63
N GLY A 241 2.70 10.10 13.52
CA GLY A 241 1.73 10.07 14.63
C GLY A 241 2.10 9.13 15.79
N TYR A 242 3.10 8.28 15.61
CA TYR A 242 3.65 7.38 16.64
C TYR A 242 4.95 7.92 17.26
N SER A 243 5.30 9.17 16.95
CA SER A 243 6.48 9.86 17.49
C SER A 243 6.10 11.13 18.24
N ARG A 244 7.00 11.58 19.13
CA ARG A 244 6.93 12.89 19.79
C ARG A 244 7.77 13.95 19.09
N LEU A 245 8.46 13.58 18.01
CA LEU A 245 9.34 14.49 17.28
C LEU A 245 8.53 15.50 16.44
N PRO A 246 9.02 16.74 16.27
CA PRO A 246 8.40 17.74 15.41
C PRO A 246 8.23 17.23 13.98
N ARG A 247 7.08 17.51 13.36
CA ARG A 247 6.79 17.06 11.98
C ARG A 247 7.83 17.54 10.97
N GLN A 248 8.37 18.73 11.14
CA GLN A 248 9.39 19.30 10.26
C GLN A 248 10.66 18.44 10.17
N GLU A 249 11.01 17.70 11.23
CA GLU A 249 12.18 16.81 11.21
C GLU A 249 11.98 15.61 10.26
N TRP A 250 10.74 15.28 9.91
CA TRP A 250 10.40 14.15 9.04
C TRP A 250 10.28 14.54 7.57
N GLU A 251 10.15 15.84 7.26
CA GLU A 251 9.62 16.30 5.96
C GLU A 251 10.35 15.66 4.77
N LEU A 252 11.69 15.74 4.73
CA LEU A 252 12.45 15.26 3.59
C LEU A 252 12.29 13.74 3.40
N PHE A 253 12.33 12.98 4.49
CA PHE A 253 12.18 11.53 4.43
C PHE A 253 10.74 11.11 4.10
N ALA A 254 9.75 11.77 4.71
CA ALA A 254 8.34 11.51 4.47
C ALA A 254 7.96 11.78 3.00
N ARG A 255 8.41 12.90 2.44
CA ARG A 255 8.19 13.24 1.03
C ARG A 255 8.83 12.22 0.10
N LEU A 256 10.07 11.79 0.37
CA LEU A 256 10.74 10.75 -0.42
C LEU A 256 9.93 9.45 -0.47
N VAL A 257 9.45 8.98 0.68
CA VAL A 257 8.62 7.76 0.78
C VAL A 257 7.26 7.92 0.09
N LEU A 258 6.59 9.07 0.27
CA LEU A 258 5.31 9.36 -0.37
C LEU A 258 5.45 9.44 -1.90
N GLU A 259 6.43 10.17 -2.40
CA GLU A 259 6.71 10.32 -3.83
C GLU A 259 6.94 8.95 -4.48
N ALA A 260 7.77 8.11 -3.88
CA ALA A 260 8.02 6.77 -4.40
C ALA A 260 6.78 5.86 -4.31
N THR A 261 5.99 5.97 -3.25
CA THR A 261 4.72 5.23 -3.05
C THR A 261 3.71 5.48 -4.16
N TYR A 262 3.41 6.76 -4.45
CA TYR A 262 2.43 7.09 -5.48
C TYR A 262 2.94 6.75 -6.88
N GLU A 263 4.23 7.00 -7.15
CA GLU A 263 4.84 6.65 -8.43
C GLU A 263 4.79 5.13 -8.67
N ALA A 264 5.17 4.32 -7.68
CA ALA A 264 5.12 2.86 -7.77
C ALA A 264 3.69 2.35 -7.99
N THR A 265 2.72 2.90 -7.26
CA THR A 265 1.30 2.52 -7.42
C THR A 265 0.82 2.78 -8.85
N LEU A 266 1.11 3.95 -9.41
CA LEU A 266 0.66 4.31 -10.74
C LEU A 266 1.40 3.51 -11.83
N LEU A 267 2.71 3.26 -11.69
CA LEU A 267 3.44 2.40 -12.62
C LEU A 267 2.93 0.95 -12.58
N ALA A 268 2.58 0.41 -11.42
CA ALA A 268 1.96 -0.91 -11.30
C ALA A 268 0.60 -1.00 -12.02
N ALA A 269 -0.14 0.10 -12.09
CA ALA A 269 -1.37 0.20 -12.88
C ALA A 269 -1.10 0.30 -14.38
N VAL A 270 -0.08 1.05 -14.79
CA VAL A 270 0.33 1.08 -16.20
C VAL A 270 0.77 -0.30 -16.66
N GLU A 271 1.57 -1.02 -15.86
CA GLU A 271 1.96 -2.42 -16.14
C GLU A 271 0.72 -3.29 -16.37
N ARG A 272 -0.28 -3.18 -15.49
CA ARG A 272 -1.52 -3.94 -15.60
C ARG A 272 -2.31 -3.59 -16.85
N ALA A 273 -2.46 -2.30 -17.17
CA ALA A 273 -3.19 -1.83 -18.33
C ALA A 273 -2.48 -2.19 -19.65
N ALA A 274 -1.15 -2.18 -19.67
CA ALA A 274 -0.35 -2.62 -20.80
C ALA A 274 -0.50 -4.13 -21.06
N GLY A 275 -0.68 -4.92 -20.00
CA GLY A 275 -1.00 -6.36 -20.08
C GLY A 275 -2.46 -6.69 -20.43
N GLY A 276 -3.28 -5.71 -20.83
CA GLY A 276 -4.70 -5.91 -21.16
C GLY A 276 -5.65 -5.95 -19.97
N GLY A 277 -5.16 -5.63 -18.77
CA GLY A 277 -5.99 -5.47 -17.57
C GLY A 277 -6.67 -4.10 -17.46
N SER A 278 -7.34 -3.86 -16.34
CA SER A 278 -7.99 -2.57 -16.05
C SER A 278 -6.97 -1.43 -16.00
N ASN A 279 -7.38 -0.27 -16.48
CA ASN A 279 -6.65 1.00 -16.35
C ASN A 279 -7.15 1.86 -15.18
N ILE A 280 -8.08 1.34 -14.36
CA ILE A 280 -8.67 2.08 -13.25
C ILE A 280 -7.80 1.92 -12.00
N VAL A 281 -7.48 3.06 -11.36
CA VAL A 281 -6.72 3.11 -10.11
C VAL A 281 -7.47 3.93 -9.09
N LEU A 282 -7.66 3.37 -7.89
CA LEU A 282 -8.23 4.06 -6.75
C LEU A 282 -7.10 4.44 -5.80
N LEU A 283 -6.74 5.72 -5.75
CA LEU A 283 -5.73 6.25 -4.84
C LEU A 283 -6.37 6.67 -3.51
N THR A 284 -5.61 6.53 -2.43
CA THR A 284 -5.99 7.06 -1.12
C THR A 284 -4.93 8.06 -0.67
N ARG A 285 -5.24 8.95 0.27
CA ARG A 285 -4.23 9.84 0.86
C ARG A 285 -3.43 9.09 1.92
N VAL A 286 -2.51 8.24 1.46
CA VAL A 286 -1.64 7.40 2.30
C VAL A 286 -0.92 8.26 3.33
N GLY A 287 -0.99 7.87 4.60
CA GLY A 287 -0.29 8.54 5.69
C GLY A 287 -1.00 9.76 6.31
N GLY A 288 -2.03 10.31 5.68
CA GLY A 288 -2.70 11.55 6.13
C GLY A 288 -3.65 11.38 7.33
N GLY A 289 -3.92 10.15 7.74
CA GLY A 289 -4.73 9.82 8.92
C GLY A 289 -3.88 9.62 10.17
N VAL A 290 -3.93 8.43 10.75
CA VAL A 290 -3.25 8.07 12.01
C VAL A 290 -1.73 8.29 11.94
N PHE A 291 -1.13 8.08 10.77
CA PHE A 291 0.32 8.27 10.58
C PHE A 291 0.73 9.76 10.56
N GLY A 292 -0.20 10.70 10.43
CA GLY A 292 0.05 12.12 10.69
C GLY A 292 0.94 12.86 9.66
N ASN A 293 1.04 12.36 8.43
CA ASN A 293 1.75 13.07 7.36
C ASN A 293 0.98 14.32 6.93
N GLU A 294 1.70 15.40 6.59
CA GLU A 294 1.06 16.64 6.16
C GLU A 294 0.36 16.46 4.81
N GLY A 295 -0.87 16.97 4.70
CA GLY A 295 -1.68 16.86 3.49
C GLY A 295 -0.98 17.41 2.25
N SER A 296 -0.27 18.54 2.38
CA SER A 296 0.47 19.15 1.28
C SER A 296 1.63 18.29 0.76
N TRP A 297 2.26 17.47 1.60
CA TRP A 297 3.31 16.53 1.15
C TRP A 297 2.71 15.39 0.34
N ILE A 298 1.55 14.91 0.78
CA ILE A 298 0.79 13.87 0.08
C ILE A 298 0.32 14.38 -1.27
N ASP A 299 -0.25 15.58 -1.31
CA ASP A 299 -0.80 16.20 -2.51
C ASP A 299 0.31 16.43 -3.55
N HIS A 300 1.46 16.96 -3.13
CA HIS A 300 2.64 17.11 -3.99
C HIS A 300 3.13 15.76 -4.57
N ALA A 301 3.17 14.72 -3.74
CA ALA A 301 3.59 13.39 -4.18
C ALA A 301 2.63 12.77 -5.21
N ILE A 302 1.32 12.97 -5.02
CA ILE A 302 0.29 12.58 -6.01
C ILE A 302 0.50 13.33 -7.32
N GLU A 303 0.66 14.65 -7.29
CA GLU A 303 0.87 15.47 -8.51
C GLU A 303 2.12 15.06 -9.26
N ARG A 304 3.23 14.83 -8.55
CA ARG A 304 4.47 14.32 -9.14
C ARG A 304 4.22 12.99 -9.86
N ALA A 305 3.57 12.03 -9.18
CA ALA A 305 3.31 10.72 -9.74
C ALA A 305 2.35 10.77 -10.94
N LEU A 306 1.31 11.62 -10.89
CA LEU A 306 0.40 11.85 -12.01
C LEU A 306 1.15 12.37 -13.24
N ASN A 307 2.10 13.29 -13.07
CA ASN A 307 2.93 13.78 -14.18
C ASN A 307 3.79 12.69 -14.81
N VAL A 308 4.27 11.72 -14.03
CA VAL A 308 5.00 10.55 -14.57
C VAL A 308 4.10 9.75 -15.52
N VAL A 309 2.86 9.48 -15.13
CA VAL A 309 1.90 8.68 -15.91
C VAL A 309 0.93 9.51 -16.74
N LYS A 310 1.32 10.74 -17.09
CA LYS A 310 0.43 11.71 -17.76
C LYS A 310 -0.21 11.16 -19.03
N ASP A 311 0.58 10.46 -19.85
CA ASP A 311 0.18 9.96 -21.16
C ASP A 311 0.00 8.42 -21.19
N ALA A 312 -0.38 7.84 -20.05
CA ALA A 312 -0.58 6.41 -19.87
C ALA A 312 -2.05 5.92 -19.99
N GLY A 313 -3.01 6.82 -20.16
CA GLY A 313 -4.43 6.49 -20.30
C GLY A 313 -5.04 5.80 -19.07
N LEU A 314 -4.61 6.17 -17.87
CA LEU A 314 -5.19 5.66 -16.62
C LEU A 314 -6.47 6.43 -16.24
N ASP A 315 -7.44 5.74 -15.64
CA ASP A 315 -8.56 6.37 -14.91
C ASP A 315 -8.22 6.42 -13.42
N VAL A 316 -7.68 7.55 -12.97
CA VAL A 316 -7.27 7.75 -11.57
C VAL A 316 -8.41 8.37 -10.77
N ARG A 317 -8.87 7.64 -9.75
CA ARG A 317 -9.90 8.04 -8.79
C ARG A 317 -9.27 8.30 -7.44
N ILE A 318 -9.23 9.54 -6.97
CA ILE A 318 -8.72 9.86 -5.63
C ILE A 318 -9.86 9.73 -4.63
N VAL A 319 -9.75 8.76 -3.72
CA VAL A 319 -10.80 8.31 -2.83
C VAL A 319 -10.81 9.09 -1.52
N GLY A 320 -11.98 9.65 -1.18
CA GLY A 320 -12.28 10.22 0.12
C GLY A 320 -13.39 9.43 0.82
N TYR A 321 -13.35 9.32 2.16
CA TYR A 321 -14.35 8.52 2.87
C TYR A 321 -15.71 9.23 3.02
N ARG A 322 -15.69 10.47 3.54
CA ARG A 322 -16.91 11.26 3.83
C ARG A 322 -17.05 12.51 2.95
N GLY A 323 -16.03 12.82 2.18
CA GLY A 323 -15.92 14.02 1.38
C GLY A 323 -14.59 14.00 0.64
N VAL A 324 -14.43 14.96 -0.26
CA VAL A 324 -13.19 15.19 -0.98
C VAL A 324 -12.38 16.20 -0.19
N ASP A 325 -11.08 15.95 -0.04
CA ASP A 325 -10.20 16.93 0.61
C ASP A 325 -9.95 18.11 -0.35
N PRO A 326 -9.90 19.37 0.14
CA PRO A 326 -9.64 20.52 -0.71
C PRO A 326 -8.37 20.38 -1.57
N GLY A 327 -7.31 19.77 -1.03
CA GLY A 327 -6.07 19.52 -1.78
C GLY A 327 -6.29 18.59 -2.98
N VAL A 328 -7.25 17.66 -2.90
CA VAL A 328 -7.62 16.78 -4.01
C VAL A 328 -8.44 17.52 -5.06
N GLU A 329 -9.36 18.39 -4.65
CA GLU A 329 -10.11 19.25 -5.57
C GLU A 329 -9.15 20.14 -6.38
N ASP A 330 -8.19 20.74 -5.69
CA ASP A 330 -7.11 21.53 -6.24
C ASP A 330 -6.26 20.78 -7.27
N ILE A 331 -5.87 19.52 -6.98
CA ILE A 331 -5.15 18.65 -7.93
C ILE A 331 -5.98 18.43 -9.19
N ILE A 332 -7.27 18.11 -9.03
CA ILE A 332 -8.18 17.82 -10.15
C ILE A 332 -8.37 19.05 -11.02
N ASP A 333 -8.55 20.22 -10.40
CA ASP A 333 -8.73 21.48 -11.11
C ASP A 333 -7.48 21.85 -11.92
N ARG A 334 -6.28 21.74 -11.33
CA ARG A 334 -5.01 21.94 -12.06
C ARG A 334 -4.83 20.93 -13.19
N TRP A 335 -5.15 19.66 -12.95
CA TRP A 335 -5.06 18.61 -13.97
C TRP A 335 -6.00 18.90 -15.15
N ASN A 336 -7.21 19.39 -14.88
CA ASN A 336 -8.21 19.67 -15.92
C ASN A 336 -8.03 21.05 -16.59
N ALA A 337 -7.41 22.02 -15.93
CA ALA A 337 -7.16 23.35 -16.50
C ALA A 337 -6.27 23.30 -17.74
N TRP A 338 -5.21 22.49 -17.70
CA TRP A 338 -4.29 22.28 -18.83
C TRP A 338 -5.00 21.83 -20.12
N PHE A 339 -6.10 21.07 -19.98
CA PHE A 339 -6.88 20.57 -21.12
C PHE A 339 -7.66 21.67 -21.86
N ARG A 340 -8.03 22.75 -21.17
CA ARG A 340 -8.81 23.85 -21.76
C ARG A 340 -7.94 24.80 -22.59
N GLU A 341 -6.64 24.87 -22.31
CA GLU A 341 -5.71 25.75 -23.02
C GLU A 341 -5.13 25.11 -24.28
N VAL A 342 -4.89 23.79 -24.30
CA VAL A 342 -4.30 23.08 -25.45
C VAL A 342 -5.31 22.79 -26.58
N ARG A 343 -6.61 22.92 -26.30
CA ARG A 343 -7.72 22.73 -27.27
C ARG A 343 -8.29 24.03 -27.85
N ARG A 344 -7.69 25.19 -27.55
CA ARG A 344 -8.00 26.47 -28.21
C ARG A 344 -6.99 26.74 -29.32
#